data_AF-A0A978T9W6-F1
#
_entry.id   AF-A0A978T9W6-F1
#
_cell.length_a   1.000
_cell.length_b   1.000
_cell.length_c   1.000
_cell.angle_alpha   90.00
_cell.angle_beta   90.00
_cell.angle_gamma   90.00
#
_symmetry.space_group_name_H-M   'P 1'
#
loop_
_entity.id
_entity.type
_entity.pdbx_description
1 polymer ?
#
loop_
_entity_poly.entity_id
_entity_poly.type
_entity_poly.pdbx_seq_one_letter_code
_entity_poly.pdbx_strand_id
1 'polypeptide(L)' 'PDKSLREAAHVMNDKRIRRLPVVNDQGQVVGMLTRGDIVREMAKSYE' A
#
# COMPACT_ATOMS: atom_id res chain seq x y z
N PRO A 1 0.94 11.18 -2.22
CA PRO A 1 1.37 9.77 -2.06
C PRO A 1 2.22 9.62 -0.79
N ASP A 2 1.57 9.87 0.34
CA ASP A 2 2.26 10.41 1.53
C ASP A 2 2.18 9.48 2.74
N LYS A 3 1.51 8.34 2.56
CA LYS A 3 1.32 7.31 3.59
C LYS A 3 2.38 6.23 3.44
N SER A 4 2.95 5.83 4.57
CA SER A 4 3.91 4.74 4.64
C SER A 4 3.27 3.39 4.32
N LEU A 5 4.10 2.41 3.93
CA LEU A 5 3.65 1.02 3.74
C LEU A 5 3.04 0.42 5.02
N ARG A 6 3.53 0.84 6.20
CA ARG A 6 2.99 0.41 7.50
C ARG A 6 1.55 0.89 7.69
N GLU A 7 1.27 2.15 7.40
CA GLU A 7 -0.09 2.69 7.49
C GLU A 7 -1.03 2.04 6.47
N ALA A 8 -0.55 1.83 5.24
CA ALA A 8 -1.30 1.13 4.22
C ALA A 8 -1.65 -0.31 4.67
N ALA A 9 -0.69 -1.05 5.24
CA ALA A 9 -0.92 -2.37 5.80
C ALA A 9 -1.95 -2.35 6.94
N HIS A 10 -1.88 -1.35 7.82
CA HIS A 10 -2.83 -1.18 8.92
C HIS A 10 -4.25 -0.97 8.39
N VAL A 11 -4.44 -0.07 7.42
CA VAL A 11 -5.76 0.17 6.79
C VAL A 11 -6.28 -1.08 6.09
N MET A 12 -5.43 -1.80 5.37
CA MET A 12 -5.81 -3.07 4.73
C MET A 12 -6.27 -4.12 5.74
N ASN A 13 -5.62 -4.18 6.91
CA ASN A 13 -5.98 -5.12 7.96
C ASN A 13 -7.31 -4.72 8.63
N ASP A 14 -7.41 -3.47 9.07
CA ASP A 14 -8.58 -2.92 9.77
C ASP A 14 -9.85 -3.05 8.92
N LYS A 15 -9.78 -2.63 7.65
CA LYS A 15 -10.92 -2.68 6.72
C LYS A 15 -11.12 -4.05 6.07
N ARG A 16 -10.32 -5.06 6.42
CA ARG A 16 -10.35 -6.42 5.84
C ARG A 16 -10.28 -6.44 4.30
N ILE A 17 -9.51 -5.50 3.73
CA ILE A 17 -9.28 -5.40 2.28
C ILE A 17 -7.86 -5.82 1.92
N ARG A 18 -7.68 -6.26 0.66
CA ARG A 18 -6.40 -6.79 0.17
C ARG A 18 -5.61 -5.82 -0.70
N ARG A 19 -6.24 -4.71 -1.07
CA ARG A 19 -5.71 -3.73 -2.03
C ARG A 19 -6.21 -2.33 -1.71
N LEU A 20 -5.39 -1.32 -2.04
CA LEU A 20 -5.69 0.10 -1.88
C LEU A 20 -5.36 0.83 -3.20
N PRO A 21 -6.21 1.74 -3.68
CA PRO A 21 -5.83 2.63 -4.78
C PRO A 21 -4.80 3.64 -4.31
N VAL A 22 -3.80 3.90 -5.14
CA VAL A 22 -2.86 5.01 -4.98
C VAL A 22 -3.41 6.18 -5.76
N VAL A 23 -3.58 7.32 -5.10
CA VAL A 23 -4.11 8.54 -5.70
C VAL A 23 -3.03 9.63 -5.73
N ASN A 24 -3.07 10.48 -6.76
CA ASN A 24 -2.29 11.72 -6.80
C ASN A 24 -2.99 12.84 -6.01
N ASP A 25 -2.38 14.01 -5.95
CA ASP A 25 -2.88 15.16 -5.17
C ASP A 25 -4.19 15.75 -5.73
N GLN A 26 -4.51 15.44 -6.99
CA GLN A 26 -5.78 15.77 -7.63
C GLN A 26 -6.87 14.74 -7.34
N GLY A 27 -6.58 13.71 -6.53
CA GLY A 27 -7.51 12.63 -6.18
C GLY A 27 -7.68 11.57 -7.28
N GLN A 28 -6.89 11.62 -8.35
CA GLN A 28 -6.98 10.67 -9.44
C GLN A 28 -6.23 9.38 -9.11
N VAL A 29 -6.80 8.23 -9.46
CA VAL A 29 -6.15 6.93 -9.28
C VAL A 29 -4.99 6.80 -10.26
N VAL A 30 -3.78 6.65 -9.73
CA VAL A 30 -2.54 6.49 -10.51
C VAL A 30 -1.91 5.11 -10.33
N GLY A 31 -2.48 4.26 -9.47
CA GLY A 31 -1.98 2.91 -9.27
C GLY A 31 -2.76 2.13 -8.22
N MET A 32 -2.27 0.94 -7.93
CA MET A 32 -2.81 0.02 -6.92
C MET A 32 -1.69 -0.53 -6.07
N LEU A 33 -1.89 -0.55 -4.75
CA LEU A 33 -1.04 -1.21 -3.79
C LEU A 33 -1.74 -2.47 -3.29
N THR A 34 -1.04 -3.61 -3.31
CA THR A 34 -1.54 -4.89 -2.81
C THR A 34 -0.74 -5.36 -1.58
N ARG A 35 -1.30 -6.31 -0.81
CA ARG A 35 -0.53 -6.99 0.25
C ARG A 35 0.74 -7.67 -0.28
N GLY A 36 0.71 -8.18 -1.51
CA GLY A 36 1.86 -8.83 -2.14
C GLY A 36 3.01 -7.85 -2.39
N ASP A 37 2.69 -6.62 -2.79
CA ASP A 37 3.69 -5.56 -2.99
C ASP A 37 4.38 -5.19 -1.67
N ILE A 38 3.60 -5.09 -0.59
CA ILE A 38 4.13 -4.83 0.76
C ILE A 38 5.10 -5.95 1.18
N VAL A 39 4.71 -7.21 1.02
CA VAL A 39 5.57 -8.36 1.37
C VAL A 39 6.85 -8.38 0.54
N ARG A 40 6.73 -8.14 -0.78
CA ARG A 40 7.89 -8.10 -1.69
C ARG A 40 8.87 -7.00 -1.29
N GLU A 41 8.36 -5.82 -0.94
CA GLU A 41 9.21 -4.70 -0.56
C GLU A 41 9.89 -4.91 0.79
N MET A 42 9.18 -5.49 1.77
CA MET A 42 9.81 -5.91 3.03
C MET A 42 10.90 -6.94 2.80
N ALA A 43 10.70 -7.91 1.90
CA ALA A 43 11.68 -8.96 1.63
C ALA A 43 13.00 -8.41 1.05
N LYS A 44 12.94 -7.41 0.16
CA LYS A 44 14.15 -6.74 -0.39
C LYS A 44 14.97 -6.04 0.68
N SER A 45 14.35 -5.62 1.78
CA SER A 45 15.04 -4.91 2.86
C SER A 45 15.90 -5.84 3.75
N TYR A 46 15.88 -7.16 3.48
CA TYR A 46 16.69 -8.17 4.17
C TYR A 46 17.85 -8.70 3.31
N GLU A 47 18.02 -8.20 2.08
CA GLU A 47 19.22 -8.40 1.25
C GLU A 47 20.26 -7.30 1.52
#